data_AF-A0A8B6GIF5-F1
#
_entry.id   AF-A0A8B6GIF5-F1
#
_cell.length_a   1.000
_cell.length_b   1.000
_cell.length_c   1.000
_cell.angle_alpha   90.00
_cell.angle_beta   90.00
_cell.angle_gamma   90.00
#
_symmetry.space_group_name_H-M   'P 1'
#
loop_
_entity.id
_entity.type
_entity.pdbx_description
1 polymer ?
#
loop_
_entity_poly.entity_id
_entity_poly.type
_entity_poly.pdbx_seq_one_letter_code
_entity_poly.pdbx_strand_id
1 'polypeptide(L)'
;SERPLYDITATLLRLTNPSNIIDVTVPSNALSGHYHISCTVNRFTKLIKDKSGSHLEIQYRNFKTFNEELFFLHEIRDSNEAINMWYYLIINILDKHAPVVTKRIKNKYQPEWYTNEICKSAHQRDYYHKKKDMDNYKKYRNLTNKLIRSSKSNYFMEAINHDKNCKSIWRHLKDLNSTTGHDIDMITYEDKNLTDKIDIVNGLLNDHFSSVGETLIPHPHSNFESEKINNYVKSKINDNRLFSLYTVTNADVFKYLTNLDINKSTGTDEVGPRISKVSKSINEILSLVS
;
A
#
# COMPACT_ATOMS: atom_id res chain seq x y z
N SER A 1 1.81 20.92 47.05
CA SER A 1 0.69 20.08 46.57
C SER A 1 1.22 19.17 45.48
N GLU A 2 1.32 17.89 45.79
CA GLU A 2 1.80 16.85 44.88
C GLU A 2 0.88 16.80 43.65
N ARG A 3 1.46 16.94 42.45
CA ARG A 3 0.74 16.68 41.20
C ARG A 3 0.77 15.16 40.98
N PRO A 4 -0.36 14.53 40.62
CA PRO A 4 -0.38 13.10 40.35
C PRO A 4 0.54 12.77 39.17
N LEU A 5 1.39 11.75 39.33
CA LEU A 5 2.14 11.13 38.24
C LEU A 5 1.12 10.52 37.27
N TYR A 6 0.97 11.13 36.10
CA TYR A 6 0.32 10.47 34.98
C TYR A 6 1.39 9.67 34.23
N ASP A 7 1.16 8.37 34.09
CA ASP A 7 1.96 7.45 33.30
C ASP A 7 1.62 7.69 31.82
N ILE A 8 2.26 8.68 31.19
CA ILE A 8 1.93 9.11 29.83
C ILE A 8 2.78 8.33 28.84
N THR A 9 2.25 7.18 28.40
CA THR A 9 2.77 6.49 27.21
C THR A 9 2.04 6.98 25.96
N ALA A 10 2.70 7.82 25.17
CA ALA A 10 2.16 8.29 23.89
C ALA A 10 2.57 7.34 22.75
N THR A 11 1.79 6.28 22.54
CA THR A 11 1.90 5.45 21.31
C THR A 11 0.80 5.89 20.34
N LEU A 12 1.18 6.66 19.31
CA LEU A 12 0.24 7.15 18.30
C LEU A 12 0.02 6.07 17.23
N LEU A 13 -1.18 5.48 17.20
CA LEU A 13 -1.58 4.56 16.12
C LEU A 13 -2.30 5.35 15.01
N ARG A 14 -1.59 5.69 13.93
CA ARG A 14 -2.21 6.34 12.75
C ARG A 14 -2.65 5.29 11.74
N LEU A 15 -3.96 5.04 11.67
CA LEU A 15 -4.55 4.10 10.71
C LEU A 15 -5.18 4.86 9.55
N THR A 16 -5.03 4.32 8.33
CA THR A 16 -5.52 4.93 7.09
C THR A 16 -7.03 4.86 6.92
N ASN A 17 -7.74 4.03 7.70
CA ASN A 17 -9.21 3.90 7.69
C ASN A 17 -9.73 3.62 9.11
N PRO A 18 -9.96 4.65 9.95
CA PRO A 18 -10.40 4.48 11.33
C PRO A 18 -11.79 3.84 11.46
N SER A 19 -12.64 3.96 10.43
CA SER A 19 -13.97 3.36 10.38
C SER A 19 -14.00 1.83 10.41
N ASN A 20 -12.86 1.17 10.16
CA ASN A 20 -12.77 -0.29 10.15
C ASN A 20 -12.34 -0.87 11.50
N ILE A 21 -12.06 -0.02 12.48
CA ILE A 21 -11.64 -0.45 13.80
C ILE A 21 -12.90 -0.81 14.59
N ILE A 22 -12.98 -2.05 15.03
CA ILE A 22 -14.06 -2.54 15.89
C ILE A 22 -13.73 -2.20 17.35
N ASP A 23 -12.48 -2.43 17.74
CA ASP A 23 -12.04 -2.28 19.11
C ASP A 23 -10.53 -2.00 19.18
N VAL A 24 -10.10 -1.24 20.20
CA VAL A 24 -8.69 -0.97 20.51
C VAL A 24 -8.48 -1.25 21.99
N THR A 25 -7.56 -2.17 22.28
CA THR A 25 -7.20 -2.54 23.64
C THR A 25 -5.72 -2.31 23.86
N VAL A 26 -5.40 -1.75 25.02
CA VAL A 26 -4.01 -1.57 25.47
C VAL A 26 -3.82 -2.50 26.65
N PRO A 27 -3.37 -3.74 26.43
CA PRO A 27 -3.10 -4.65 27.53
C PRO A 27 -1.95 -4.10 28.40
N SER A 28 -2.09 -4.29 29.71
CA SER A 28 -1.19 -3.73 30.73
C SER A 28 0.19 -4.41 30.78
N ASN A 29 0.46 -5.39 29.91
CA ASN A 29 1.69 -6.17 29.87
C ASN A 29 2.66 -5.65 28.78
N ALA A 30 3.50 -4.68 29.14
CA ALA A 30 4.51 -4.14 28.23
C ALA A 30 5.85 -4.90 28.30
N LEU A 31 6.17 -5.74 27.31
CA LEU A 31 7.48 -6.41 27.23
C LEU A 31 8.63 -5.43 26.86
N SER A 32 8.29 -4.19 26.51
CA SER A 32 9.16 -3.08 26.13
C SER A 32 8.76 -1.84 26.95
N GLY A 33 9.54 -0.75 26.91
CA GLY A 33 9.19 0.53 27.54
C GLY A 33 7.97 1.25 26.93
N HIS A 34 7.15 0.53 26.14
CA HIS A 34 5.92 0.96 25.51
C HIS A 34 4.86 -0.13 25.69
N TYR A 35 3.62 0.25 26.05
CA TYR A 35 2.50 -0.68 26.05
C TYR A 35 2.16 -1.15 24.64
N HIS A 36 1.88 -2.44 24.50
CA HIS A 36 1.39 -2.97 23.25
C HIS A 36 -0.03 -2.43 23.01
N ILE A 37 -0.28 -1.87 21.84
CA ILE A 37 -1.63 -1.53 21.40
C ILE A 37 -2.11 -2.66 20.50
N SER A 38 -3.18 -3.33 20.91
CA SER A 38 -3.92 -4.29 20.10
C SER A 38 -5.13 -3.60 19.49
N CYS A 39 -5.41 -3.84 18.22
CA CYS A 39 -6.62 -3.36 17.58
C CYS A 39 -7.28 -4.47 16.78
N THR A 40 -8.60 -4.59 16.94
CA THR A 40 -9.43 -5.48 16.13
C THR A 40 -9.96 -4.69 14.96
N VAL A 41 -9.51 -5.05 13.75
CA VAL A 41 -9.94 -4.41 12.53
C VAL A 41 -10.90 -5.33 11.79
N ASN A 42 -12.07 -4.81 11.43
CA ASN A 42 -12.99 -5.46 10.53
C ASN A 42 -12.36 -5.53 9.12
N ARG A 43 -11.77 -6.69 8.78
CA ARG A 43 -11.29 -6.94 7.41
C ARG A 43 -12.41 -7.30 6.43
N PHE A 44 -13.66 -7.42 6.88
CA PHE A 44 -14.83 -7.44 6.01
C PHE A 44 -15.25 -6.02 5.60
N THR A 45 -14.29 -5.10 5.39
CA THR A 45 -14.51 -4.20 4.27
C THR A 45 -14.71 -5.11 3.08
N LYS A 46 -15.89 -5.04 2.46
CA LYS A 46 -16.14 -5.61 1.14
C LYS A 46 -14.80 -5.65 0.43
N LEU A 47 -14.29 -6.85 0.14
CA LEU A 47 -13.59 -7.00 -1.12
C LEU A 47 -14.63 -6.44 -2.08
N ILE A 48 -14.50 -5.15 -2.40
CA ILE A 48 -15.16 -4.58 -3.55
C ILE A 48 -14.46 -5.41 -4.61
N LYS A 49 -15.03 -6.58 -4.91
CA LYS A 49 -14.85 -7.24 -6.16
C LYS A 49 -15.18 -6.10 -7.09
N ASP A 50 -14.15 -5.48 -7.66
CA ASP A 50 -14.31 -4.56 -8.77
C ASP A 50 -15.39 -5.21 -9.62
N LYS A 51 -16.55 -4.54 -9.73
CA LYS A 51 -17.75 -5.13 -10.32
C LYS A 51 -17.27 -5.86 -11.56
N SER A 52 -17.41 -7.19 -11.60
CA SER A 52 -16.83 -7.97 -12.68
C SER A 52 -17.40 -7.45 -13.99
N GLY A 53 -16.62 -6.63 -14.71
CA GLY A 53 -17.06 -5.86 -15.88
C GLY A 53 -16.77 -4.35 -15.86
N SER A 54 -16.46 -3.71 -14.73
CA SER A 54 -16.04 -2.30 -14.71
C SER A 54 -14.60 -2.17 -15.20
N HIS A 55 -14.34 -1.17 -16.02
CA HIS A 55 -12.99 -0.89 -16.48
C HIS A 55 -12.10 -0.45 -15.32
N LEU A 56 -10.84 -0.90 -15.34
CA LEU A 56 -9.86 -0.41 -14.37
C LEU A 56 -9.61 1.07 -14.63
N GLU A 57 -9.67 1.87 -13.58
CA GLU A 57 -9.48 3.32 -13.63
C GLU A 57 -8.44 3.73 -12.58
N ILE A 58 -7.65 4.76 -12.92
CA ILE A 58 -6.75 5.43 -11.98
C ILE A 58 -7.14 6.90 -11.89
N GLN A 59 -7.04 7.46 -10.70
CA GLN A 59 -7.20 8.89 -10.47
C GLN A 59 -5.83 9.50 -10.17
N TYR A 60 -5.56 10.66 -10.75
CA TYR A 60 -4.34 11.43 -10.49
C TYR A 60 -4.59 12.92 -10.78
N ARG A 61 -3.85 13.82 -10.12
CA ARG A 61 -3.87 15.24 -10.46
C ARG A 61 -3.13 15.50 -11.77
N ASN A 62 -3.78 16.20 -12.71
CA ASN A 62 -3.22 16.49 -14.02
C ASN A 62 -2.39 17.78 -14.01
N PHE A 63 -1.06 17.66 -13.89
CA PHE A 63 -0.13 18.78 -13.86
C PHE A 63 0.28 19.34 -15.24
N LYS A 64 -0.30 18.89 -16.36
CA LYS A 64 0.15 19.30 -17.70
C LYS A 64 0.09 20.81 -17.98
N THR A 65 -0.88 21.48 -17.38
CA THR A 65 -1.13 22.93 -17.52
C THR A 65 -0.84 23.69 -16.24
N PHE A 66 -0.21 23.03 -15.26
CA PHE A 66 0.07 23.63 -13.96
C PHE A 66 1.19 24.65 -14.11
N ASN A 67 0.90 25.90 -13.73
CA ASN A 67 1.89 26.96 -13.63
C ASN A 67 2.16 27.21 -12.14
N GLU A 68 3.40 26.92 -11.72
CA GLU A 68 3.86 27.12 -10.33
C GLU A 68 3.83 28.60 -9.93
N GLU A 69 4.01 29.52 -10.88
CA GLU A 69 4.02 30.97 -10.63
C GLU A 69 2.63 31.56 -10.33
N LEU A 70 1.55 30.86 -10.69
CA LEU A 70 0.18 31.28 -10.35
C LEU A 70 -0.23 30.83 -8.94
N PHE A 71 0.62 30.05 -8.27
CA PHE A 71 0.41 29.60 -6.91
C PHE A 71 0.85 30.77 -5.99
N PHE A 72 -0.10 31.60 -5.56
CA PHE A 72 0.10 32.61 -4.52
C PHE A 72 -0.88 32.34 -3.38
N LEU A 73 -0.36 31.87 -2.24
CA LEU A 73 -1.11 31.85 -0.99
C LEU A 73 -1.11 33.26 -0.39
N HIS A 74 -2.30 33.71 0.02
CA HIS A 74 -2.45 34.94 0.80
C HIS A 74 -1.97 34.71 2.23
N GLU A 75 -1.52 35.79 2.89
CA GLU A 75 -1.14 35.76 4.31
C GLU A 75 -2.27 35.20 5.18
N ILE A 76 -1.92 34.25 6.02
CA ILE A 76 -2.82 33.63 6.97
C ILE A 76 -2.55 34.27 8.34
N ARG A 77 -3.56 34.98 8.88
CA ARG A 77 -3.41 35.84 10.07
C ARG A 77 -3.71 35.15 11.41
N ASP A 78 -4.43 34.03 11.41
CA ASP A 78 -4.79 33.28 12.62
C ASP A 78 -4.19 31.88 12.60
N SER A 79 -3.32 31.57 13.56
CA SER A 79 -2.67 30.27 13.72
C SER A 79 -3.64 29.12 13.98
N ASN A 80 -4.80 29.37 14.61
CA ASN A 80 -5.77 28.33 14.93
C ASN A 80 -6.60 27.90 13.72
N GLU A 81 -6.83 28.82 12.78
CA GLU A 81 -7.53 28.55 11.51
C GLU A 81 -6.57 28.31 10.34
N ALA A 82 -5.27 28.51 10.56
CA ALA A 82 -4.28 28.59 9.51
C ALA A 82 -4.25 27.36 8.63
N ILE A 83 -4.30 26.18 9.24
CA ILE A 83 -4.20 24.93 8.50
C ILE A 83 -5.43 24.69 7.63
N ASN A 84 -6.62 25.01 8.13
CA ASN A 84 -7.88 24.82 7.40
C ASN A 84 -7.98 25.80 6.23
N MET A 85 -7.61 27.06 6.46
CA MET A 85 -7.56 28.08 5.41
C MET A 85 -6.50 27.74 4.36
N TRP A 86 -5.34 27.25 4.78
CA TRP A 86 -4.30 26.76 3.88
C TRP A 86 -4.82 25.61 2.98
N TYR A 87 -5.45 24.60 3.57
CA TYR A 87 -6.04 23.49 2.82
C TYR A 87 -7.11 23.97 1.83
N TYR A 88 -8.02 24.84 2.28
CA TYR A 88 -9.07 25.39 1.44
C TYR A 88 -8.50 26.16 0.24
N LEU A 89 -7.55 27.07 0.47
CA LEU A 89 -6.92 27.85 -0.58
C LEU A 89 -6.17 26.96 -1.57
N ILE A 90 -5.37 26.01 -1.06
CA ILE A 90 -4.58 25.11 -1.90
C ILE A 90 -5.47 24.22 -2.75
N ILE A 91 -6.46 23.57 -2.17
CA ILE A 91 -7.34 22.67 -2.92
C ILE A 91 -8.06 23.43 -4.04
N ASN A 92 -8.58 24.63 -3.76
CA ASN A 92 -9.23 25.45 -4.78
C ASN A 92 -8.30 25.83 -5.94
N ILE A 93 -7.05 26.22 -5.64
CA ILE A 93 -6.07 26.53 -6.68
C ILE A 93 -5.72 25.26 -7.47
N LEU A 94 -5.52 24.13 -6.78
CA LEU A 94 -5.22 22.87 -7.43
C LEU A 94 -6.36 22.38 -8.30
N ASP A 95 -7.61 22.50 -7.88
CA ASP A 95 -8.75 22.04 -8.68
C ASP A 95 -8.93 22.89 -9.95
N LYS A 96 -8.52 24.17 -9.90
CA LYS A 96 -8.51 25.06 -11.07
C LYS A 96 -7.33 24.78 -12.02
N HIS A 97 -6.13 24.55 -11.49
CA HIS A 97 -4.89 24.51 -12.30
C HIS A 97 -4.32 23.10 -12.53
N ALA A 98 -4.67 22.14 -11.68
CA ALA A 98 -4.25 20.75 -11.69
C ALA A 98 -5.38 19.81 -11.21
N PRO A 99 -6.52 19.78 -11.91
CA PRO A 99 -7.69 19.00 -11.49
C PRO A 99 -7.38 17.51 -11.39
N VAL A 100 -8.09 16.83 -10.49
CA VAL A 100 -8.09 15.36 -10.42
C VAL A 100 -8.80 14.82 -11.66
N VAL A 101 -8.12 13.94 -12.39
CA VAL A 101 -8.66 13.28 -13.58
C VAL A 101 -8.68 11.78 -13.40
N THR A 102 -9.73 11.16 -13.92
CA THR A 102 -9.87 9.71 -13.98
C THR A 102 -9.46 9.21 -15.35
N LYS A 103 -8.57 8.22 -15.40
CA LYS A 103 -8.11 7.60 -16.63
C LYS A 103 -8.33 6.11 -16.59
N ARG A 104 -9.02 5.60 -17.60
CA ARG A 104 -9.17 4.17 -17.84
C ARG A 104 -7.83 3.55 -18.23
N ILE A 105 -7.49 2.45 -17.57
CA ILE A 105 -6.30 1.64 -17.81
C ILE A 105 -6.71 0.20 -18.15
N LYS A 106 -5.83 -0.51 -18.85
CA LYS A 106 -6.04 -1.93 -19.17
C LYS A 106 -5.56 -2.84 -18.05
N ASN A 107 -4.40 -2.52 -17.48
CA ASN A 107 -3.75 -3.25 -16.40
C ASN A 107 -3.26 -2.24 -15.36
N LYS A 108 -3.37 -2.61 -14.07
CA LYS A 108 -2.87 -1.78 -12.95
C LYS A 108 -1.35 -1.70 -12.92
N TYR A 109 -0.68 -2.78 -13.33
CA TYR A 109 0.77 -2.87 -13.39
C TYR A 109 1.20 -3.33 -14.78
N GLN A 110 2.32 -2.81 -15.25
CA GLN A 110 2.95 -3.30 -16.46
C GLN A 110 3.65 -4.62 -16.12
N PRO A 111 3.41 -5.69 -16.89
CA PRO A 111 4.04 -6.96 -16.62
C PRO A 111 5.54 -6.89 -16.89
N GLU A 112 6.33 -7.62 -16.10
CA GLU A 112 7.79 -7.58 -16.14
C GLU A 112 8.38 -8.04 -17.48
N TRP A 113 7.71 -8.96 -18.18
CA TRP A 113 8.11 -9.39 -19.53
C TRP A 113 7.92 -8.31 -20.60
N TYR A 114 7.27 -7.17 -20.30
CA TYR A 114 7.05 -6.09 -21.26
C TYR A 114 8.25 -5.14 -21.31
N THR A 115 9.11 -5.34 -22.29
CA THR A 115 10.37 -4.58 -22.43
C THR A 115 10.21 -3.26 -23.20
N ASN A 116 11.20 -2.38 -23.07
CA ASN A 116 11.29 -1.15 -23.86
C ASN A 116 11.34 -1.41 -25.37
N GLU A 117 11.85 -2.56 -25.82
CA GLU A 117 11.88 -2.93 -27.23
C GLU A 117 10.48 -3.19 -27.79
N ILE A 118 9.62 -3.88 -27.01
CA ILE A 118 8.21 -4.07 -27.35
C ILE A 118 7.53 -2.69 -27.46
N CYS A 119 7.80 -1.80 -26.51
CA CYS A 119 7.27 -0.43 -26.52
C CYS A 119 7.67 0.34 -27.80
N LYS A 120 8.96 0.34 -28.14
CA LYS A 120 9.47 1.00 -29.37
C LYS A 120 8.85 0.40 -30.63
N SER A 121 8.76 -0.92 -30.72
CA SER A 121 8.15 -1.61 -31.87
C SER A 121 6.65 -1.31 -32.00
N ALA A 122 5.93 -1.26 -30.87
CA ALA A 122 4.53 -0.88 -30.83
C ALA A 122 4.31 0.59 -31.26
N HIS A 123 5.18 1.51 -30.84
CA HIS A 123 5.12 2.90 -31.30
C HIS A 123 5.34 3.02 -32.81
N GLN A 124 6.31 2.28 -33.37
CA GLN A 124 6.53 2.26 -34.82
C GLN A 124 5.32 1.68 -35.57
N ARG A 125 4.74 0.57 -35.08
CA ARG A 125 3.50 0.03 -35.62
C ARG A 125 2.39 1.08 -35.67
N ASP A 126 2.17 1.80 -34.57
CA ASP A 126 1.10 2.80 -34.47
C ASP A 126 1.38 4.04 -35.34
N TYR A 127 2.65 4.42 -35.48
CA TYR A 127 3.10 5.47 -36.39
C TYR A 127 2.81 5.14 -37.86
N TYR A 128 3.19 3.94 -38.34
CA TYR A 128 2.93 3.53 -39.72
C TYR A 128 1.44 3.29 -39.98
N HIS A 129 0.68 2.82 -38.99
CA HIS A 129 -0.77 2.75 -39.07
C HIS A 129 -1.39 4.13 -39.30
N LYS A 130 -0.95 5.14 -38.54
CA LYS A 130 -1.43 6.54 -38.69
C LYS A 130 -1.05 7.14 -40.05
N LYS A 131 0.13 6.79 -40.58
CA LYS A 131 0.57 7.19 -41.92
C LYS A 131 -0.09 6.43 -43.08
N LYS A 132 -0.93 5.42 -42.81
CA LYS A 132 -1.52 4.53 -43.81
C LYS A 132 -0.48 3.77 -44.66
N ASP A 133 0.73 3.59 -44.15
CA ASP A 133 1.77 2.78 -44.77
C ASP A 133 1.60 1.32 -44.31
N MET A 134 0.92 0.54 -45.15
CA MET A 134 0.49 -0.82 -44.80
C MET A 134 1.63 -1.83 -44.76
N ASP A 135 2.71 -1.63 -45.52
CA ASP A 135 3.81 -2.58 -45.59
C ASP A 135 4.68 -2.48 -44.35
N ASN A 136 5.04 -1.26 -43.95
CA ASN A 136 5.75 -1.04 -42.71
C ASN A 136 4.86 -1.36 -41.49
N TYR A 137 3.57 -1.06 -41.55
CA TYR A 137 2.64 -1.48 -40.49
C TYR A 137 2.66 -3.00 -40.28
N LYS A 138 2.54 -3.80 -41.36
CA LYS A 138 2.58 -5.27 -41.27
C LYS A 138 3.91 -5.76 -40.69
N LYS A 139 5.02 -5.18 -41.14
CA LYS A 139 6.38 -5.48 -40.64
C LYS A 139 6.47 -5.25 -39.13
N TYR A 140 6.09 -4.07 -38.63
CA TYR A 140 6.17 -3.74 -37.21
C TYR A 140 5.11 -4.45 -36.36
N ARG A 141 3.93 -4.77 -36.92
CA ARG A 141 2.94 -5.64 -36.26
C ARG A 141 3.51 -7.03 -36.01
N ASN A 142 4.12 -7.63 -37.03
CA ASN A 142 4.73 -8.96 -36.91
C ASN A 142 5.93 -8.96 -35.96
N LEU A 143 6.78 -7.93 -36.04
CA LEU A 143 7.89 -7.75 -35.11
C LEU A 143 7.41 -7.59 -33.66
N THR A 144 6.40 -6.75 -33.42
CA THR A 144 5.82 -6.57 -32.08
C THR A 144 5.28 -7.89 -31.53
N ASN A 145 4.54 -8.65 -32.35
CA ASN A 145 4.01 -9.96 -31.94
C ASN A 145 5.13 -10.96 -31.65
N LYS A 146 6.20 -10.97 -32.46
CA LYS A 146 7.38 -11.81 -32.23
C LYS A 146 8.04 -11.47 -30.89
N LEU A 147 8.32 -10.19 -30.64
CA LEU A 147 8.93 -9.71 -29.40
C LEU A 147 8.07 -10.05 -28.18
N ILE A 148 6.75 -9.84 -28.24
CA ILE A 148 5.85 -10.20 -27.14
C ILE A 148 5.92 -11.70 -26.84
N ARG A 149 5.87 -12.56 -27.87
CA ARG A 149 5.94 -14.01 -27.68
C ARG A 149 7.27 -14.44 -27.09
N SER A 150 8.39 -13.95 -27.63
CA SER A 150 9.72 -14.30 -27.14
C SER A 150 9.97 -13.79 -25.73
N SER A 151 9.64 -12.53 -25.43
CA SER A 151 9.87 -11.95 -24.11
C SER A 151 9.00 -12.62 -23.03
N LYS A 152 7.74 -12.93 -23.32
CA LYS A 152 6.91 -13.74 -22.41
C LYS A 152 7.53 -15.11 -22.16
N SER A 153 7.87 -15.82 -23.23
CA SER A 153 8.42 -17.18 -23.13
C SER A 153 9.71 -17.20 -22.31
N ASN A 154 10.65 -16.30 -22.62
CA ASN A 154 11.93 -16.21 -21.92
C ASN A 154 11.74 -15.85 -20.46
N TYR A 155 10.90 -14.85 -20.14
CA TYR A 155 10.62 -14.45 -18.77
C TYR A 155 10.11 -15.61 -17.91
N PHE A 156 9.10 -16.35 -18.40
CA PHE A 156 8.55 -17.47 -17.64
C PHE A 156 9.51 -18.66 -17.58
N MET A 157 10.27 -18.95 -18.65
CA MET A 157 11.30 -19.98 -18.61
C MET A 157 12.41 -19.65 -17.61
N GLU A 158 12.91 -18.41 -17.61
CA GLU A 158 13.92 -17.95 -16.66
C GLU A 158 13.39 -17.99 -15.23
N ALA A 159 12.18 -17.49 -15.00
CA ALA A 159 11.56 -17.53 -13.67
C ALA A 159 11.44 -18.97 -13.14
N ILE A 160 10.98 -19.91 -13.95
CA ILE A 160 10.83 -21.33 -13.56
C ILE A 160 12.20 -22.00 -13.34
N ASN A 161 13.19 -21.71 -14.19
CA ASN A 161 14.50 -22.34 -14.11
C ASN A 161 15.39 -21.79 -12.98
N HIS A 162 15.23 -20.51 -12.62
CA HIS A 162 16.02 -19.87 -11.57
C HIS A 162 15.39 -19.96 -10.18
N ASP A 163 14.06 -19.96 -10.06
CA ASP A 163 13.42 -20.08 -8.75
C ASP A 163 13.33 -21.53 -8.30
N LYS A 164 14.04 -21.84 -7.20
CA LYS A 164 13.90 -23.12 -6.49
C LYS A 164 12.76 -23.11 -5.46
N ASN A 165 12.10 -21.97 -5.28
CA ASN A 165 11.05 -21.80 -4.28
C ASN A 165 9.68 -22.12 -4.88
N CYS A 166 9.03 -23.14 -4.34
CA CYS A 166 7.69 -23.57 -4.77
C CYS A 166 6.68 -22.41 -4.76
N LYS A 167 6.74 -21.50 -3.78
CA LYS A 167 5.82 -20.35 -3.69
C LYS A 167 5.96 -19.39 -4.87
N SER A 168 7.18 -19.12 -5.34
CA SER A 168 7.39 -18.18 -6.44
C SER A 168 7.03 -18.81 -7.78
N ILE A 169 7.35 -20.10 -7.98
CA ILE A 169 6.87 -20.88 -9.14
C ILE A 169 5.33 -20.83 -9.23
N TRP A 170 4.63 -21.10 -8.12
CA TRP A 170 3.16 -21.03 -8.08
C TRP A 170 2.60 -19.65 -8.41
N ARG A 171 3.30 -18.58 -8.01
CA ARG A 171 2.93 -17.21 -8.40
C ARG A 171 3.03 -17.03 -9.92
N HIS A 172 4.13 -17.45 -10.54
CA HIS A 172 4.31 -17.37 -11.99
C HIS A 172 3.30 -18.25 -12.76
N LEU A 173 2.97 -19.44 -12.25
CA LEU A 173 1.94 -20.31 -12.85
C LEU A 173 0.54 -19.72 -12.73
N LYS A 174 0.22 -19.05 -11.62
CA LYS A 174 -1.07 -18.38 -11.45
C LYS A 174 -1.24 -17.22 -12.43
N ASP A 175 -0.15 -16.55 -12.81
CA ASP A 175 -0.19 -15.51 -13.86
C ASP A 175 -0.42 -16.09 -15.27
N LEU A 176 -0.02 -17.36 -15.49
CA LEU A 176 -0.24 -18.09 -16.75
C LEU A 176 -1.64 -18.69 -16.84
N ASN A 177 -2.18 -19.17 -15.73
CA ASN A 177 -3.48 -19.80 -15.67
C ASN A 177 -4.59 -18.76 -15.45
N SER A 178 -5.62 -18.83 -16.29
CA SER A 178 -6.88 -18.12 -16.05
C SER A 178 -7.38 -18.46 -14.64
N THR A 179 -7.58 -17.46 -13.80
CA THR A 179 -8.25 -17.58 -12.49
C THR A 179 -9.76 -17.76 -12.64
N THR A 180 -10.20 -18.46 -13.68
CA THR A 180 -11.50 -19.11 -13.67
C THR A 180 -11.40 -20.17 -12.60
N GLY A 181 -11.96 -19.87 -11.42
CA GLY A 181 -12.01 -20.79 -10.29
C GLY A 181 -12.70 -22.06 -10.75
N HIS A 182 -11.90 -23.06 -11.11
CA HIS A 182 -12.39 -24.43 -11.17
C HIS A 182 -12.50 -24.87 -9.72
N ASP A 183 -13.71 -25.29 -9.36
CA ASP A 183 -13.90 -25.97 -8.09
C ASP A 183 -12.97 -27.19 -8.03
N ILE A 184 -12.47 -27.52 -6.85
CA ILE A 184 -11.69 -28.74 -6.67
C ILE A 184 -12.66 -29.91 -6.92
N ASP A 185 -12.53 -30.55 -8.08
CA ASP A 185 -13.44 -31.62 -8.48
C ASP A 185 -13.21 -32.91 -7.68
N MET A 186 -11.98 -33.13 -7.18
CA MET A 186 -11.62 -34.34 -6.42
C MET A 186 -10.32 -34.15 -5.62
N ILE A 187 -10.26 -34.69 -4.40
CA ILE A 187 -9.03 -34.88 -3.62
C ILE A 187 -8.85 -36.36 -3.31
N THR A 188 -7.66 -36.88 -3.57
CA THR A 188 -7.20 -38.22 -3.17
C THR A 188 -6.53 -38.17 -1.79
N TYR A 189 -7.06 -38.88 -0.80
CA TYR A 189 -6.42 -39.05 0.50
C TYR A 189 -6.58 -40.50 0.98
N GLU A 190 -5.47 -41.16 1.35
CA GLU A 190 -5.44 -42.57 1.80
C GLU A 190 -6.27 -43.51 0.90
N ASP A 191 -6.02 -43.44 -0.42
CA ASP A 191 -6.70 -44.21 -1.46
C ASP A 191 -8.22 -43.97 -1.60
N LYS A 192 -8.76 -42.93 -0.94
CA LYS A 192 -10.15 -42.48 -1.11
C LYS A 192 -10.23 -41.22 -1.96
N ASN A 193 -11.11 -41.27 -2.95
CA ASN A 193 -11.45 -40.13 -3.80
C ASN A 193 -12.62 -39.36 -3.19
N LEU A 194 -12.34 -38.21 -2.58
CA LEU A 194 -13.36 -37.32 -2.05
C LEU A 194 -13.73 -36.30 -3.12
N THR A 195 -15.03 -36.22 -3.44
CA THR A 195 -15.58 -35.32 -4.47
C THR A 195 -16.54 -34.29 -3.89
N ASP A 196 -17.12 -34.54 -2.72
CA ASP A 196 -17.96 -33.57 -2.02
C ASP A 196 -17.13 -32.58 -1.21
N LYS A 197 -17.44 -31.28 -1.36
CA LYS A 197 -16.75 -30.17 -0.70
C LYS A 197 -16.90 -30.24 0.82
N ILE A 198 -18.07 -30.67 1.31
CA ILE A 198 -18.34 -30.77 2.75
C ILE A 198 -17.47 -31.86 3.37
N ASP A 199 -17.37 -33.01 2.70
CA ASP A 199 -16.55 -34.13 3.16
C ASP A 199 -15.05 -33.80 3.12
N ILE A 200 -14.59 -33.05 2.12
CA ILE A 200 -13.21 -32.56 2.06
C ILE A 200 -12.88 -31.62 3.24
N VAL A 201 -13.77 -30.68 3.56
CA VAL A 201 -13.54 -29.72 4.64
C VAL A 201 -13.62 -30.41 5.99
N ASN A 202 -14.69 -31.16 6.24
CA ASN A 202 -14.95 -31.75 7.54
C ASN A 202 -14.09 -32.98 7.81
N GLY A 203 -14.00 -33.91 6.85
CA GLY A 203 -13.34 -35.20 7.05
C GLY A 203 -11.84 -35.22 6.80
N LEU A 204 -11.25 -34.14 6.25
CA LEU A 204 -9.82 -34.09 5.94
C LEU A 204 -9.14 -32.82 6.47
N LEU A 205 -9.60 -31.64 6.04
CA LEU A 205 -8.89 -30.39 6.36
C LEU A 205 -9.03 -30.00 7.83
N ASN A 206 -10.26 -30.03 8.36
CA ASN A 206 -10.51 -29.65 9.75
C ASN A 206 -9.77 -30.60 10.70
N ASP A 207 -9.90 -31.91 10.50
CA ASP A 207 -9.23 -32.91 11.34
C ASP A 207 -7.70 -32.79 11.27
N HIS A 208 -7.13 -32.60 10.07
CA HIS A 208 -5.70 -32.40 9.90
C HIS A 208 -5.20 -31.13 10.61
N PHE A 209 -5.82 -29.97 10.38
CA PHE A 209 -5.32 -28.72 10.96
C PHE A 209 -5.62 -28.56 12.45
N SER A 210 -6.65 -29.23 12.97
CA SER A 210 -6.93 -29.25 14.41
C SER A 210 -5.99 -30.19 15.17
N SER A 211 -5.64 -31.34 14.60
CA SER A 211 -4.74 -32.33 15.22
C SER A 211 -3.24 -32.09 14.99
N VAL A 212 -2.85 -31.25 14.02
CA VAL A 212 -1.43 -30.91 13.74
C VAL A 212 -0.72 -30.34 14.97
N GLY A 213 -1.42 -29.58 15.82
CA GLY A 213 -0.84 -29.04 17.05
C GLY A 213 -0.42 -30.11 18.04
N GLU A 214 -1.21 -31.19 18.15
CA GLU A 214 -0.97 -32.32 19.05
C GLU A 214 0.18 -33.21 18.55
N THR A 215 0.35 -33.31 17.23
CA THR A 215 1.44 -34.10 16.61
C THR A 215 2.79 -33.37 16.64
N LEU A 216 2.79 -32.02 16.60
CA LEU A 216 4.03 -31.23 16.60
C LEU A 216 4.55 -30.92 18.01
N ILE A 217 3.73 -31.05 19.05
CA ILE A 217 4.10 -30.75 20.43
C ILE A 217 3.99 -32.05 21.25
N PRO A 218 5.09 -32.82 21.41
CA PRO A 218 5.05 -34.11 22.11
C PRO A 218 4.54 -34.00 23.55
N HIS A 219 4.72 -32.83 24.18
CA HIS A 219 4.29 -32.51 25.53
C HIS A 219 3.80 -31.06 25.59
N PRO A 220 2.48 -30.79 25.54
CA PRO A 220 1.97 -29.44 25.75
C PRO A 220 2.41 -28.98 27.15
N HIS A 221 3.27 -27.97 27.22
CA HIS A 221 3.63 -27.37 28.49
C HIS A 221 2.36 -26.72 29.07
N SER A 222 1.77 -27.38 30.07
CA SER A 222 0.53 -26.98 30.75
C SER A 222 0.70 -25.75 31.65
N ASN A 223 1.92 -25.24 31.83
CA ASN A 223 2.18 -24.10 32.69
C ASN A 223 2.42 -22.82 31.89
N PHE A 224 1.34 -22.22 31.41
CA PHE A 224 1.36 -20.80 31.07
C PHE A 224 1.42 -19.99 32.37
N GLU A 225 2.64 -19.75 32.88
CA GLU A 225 2.86 -18.98 34.11
C GLU A 225 2.79 -17.48 33.82
N SER A 226 1.59 -16.92 33.92
CA SER A 226 1.31 -15.49 33.76
C SER A 226 2.17 -14.59 34.66
N GLU A 227 2.59 -15.07 35.83
CA GLU A 227 3.47 -14.36 36.76
C GLU A 227 4.88 -14.11 36.21
N LYS A 228 5.47 -15.05 35.46
CA LYS A 228 6.80 -14.86 34.86
C LYS A 228 6.79 -13.71 33.85
N ILE A 229 5.72 -13.60 33.07
CA ILE A 229 5.54 -12.53 32.08
C ILE A 229 5.38 -11.19 32.82
N ASN A 230 4.52 -11.13 33.84
CA ASN A 230 4.30 -9.90 34.61
C ASN A 230 5.58 -9.41 35.30
N ASN A 231 6.38 -10.32 35.86
CA ASN A 231 7.65 -9.97 36.50
C ASN A 231 8.70 -9.50 35.49
N TYR A 232 8.77 -10.14 34.31
CA TYR A 232 9.64 -9.69 33.22
C TYR A 232 9.25 -8.29 32.73
N VAL A 233 7.96 -8.03 32.51
CA VAL A 233 7.42 -6.72 32.11
C VAL A 233 7.81 -5.63 33.13
N LYS A 234 7.54 -5.86 34.41
CA LYS A 234 7.89 -4.91 35.48
C LYS A 234 9.39 -4.61 35.54
N SER A 235 10.24 -5.59 35.23
CA SER A 235 11.70 -5.39 35.21
C SER A 235 12.21 -4.52 34.05
N LYS A 236 11.39 -4.25 33.03
CA LYS A 236 11.76 -3.51 31.82
C LYS A 236 11.16 -2.10 31.74
N ILE A 237 10.10 -1.83 32.51
CA ILE A 237 9.49 -0.50 32.62
C ILE A 237 10.37 0.32 33.57
N ASN A 238 10.97 1.39 33.05
CA ASN A 238 11.71 2.37 33.84
C ASN A 238 10.78 3.54 34.17
N ASP A 239 10.30 3.61 35.41
CA ASP A 239 9.38 4.67 35.90
C ASP A 239 9.95 6.09 35.80
N ASN A 240 11.27 6.23 35.59
CA ASN A 240 11.96 7.53 35.56
C ASN A 240 12.09 8.15 34.16
N ARG A 241 11.47 7.60 33.11
CA ARG A 241 11.53 8.19 31.76
C ARG A 241 10.38 9.19 31.54
N LEU A 242 10.66 10.46 31.79
CA LEU A 242 9.77 11.55 31.41
C LEU A 242 9.81 11.75 29.89
N PHE A 243 8.71 11.43 29.22
CA PHE A 243 8.49 11.78 27.82
C PHE A 243 8.29 13.30 27.72
N SER A 244 9.10 13.97 26.91
CA SER A 244 8.92 15.40 26.59
C SER A 244 8.81 15.59 25.09
N LEU A 245 7.83 16.39 24.69
CA LEU A 245 7.70 16.87 23.32
C LEU A 245 8.60 18.09 23.17
N TYR A 246 9.49 18.08 22.19
CA TYR A 246 10.26 19.26 21.84
C TYR A 246 9.39 20.21 21.04
N THR A 247 9.56 21.51 21.29
CA THR A 247 8.95 22.56 20.47
C THR A 247 9.58 22.55 19.08
N VAL A 248 8.74 22.43 18.05
CA VAL A 248 9.19 22.46 16.66
C VAL A 248 9.46 23.92 16.26
N THR A 249 10.66 24.21 15.74
CA THR A 249 11.01 25.56 15.27
C THR A 249 10.69 25.75 13.78
N ASN A 250 10.58 27.01 13.33
CA ASN A 250 10.42 27.31 11.90
C ASN A 250 11.57 26.75 11.05
N ALA A 251 12.80 26.72 11.60
CA ALA A 251 13.96 26.12 10.94
C ALA A 251 13.80 24.60 10.74
N ASP A 252 13.21 23.91 11.72
CA ASP A 252 12.90 22.49 11.61
C ASP A 252 11.85 22.24 10.54
N VAL A 253 10.73 22.99 10.56
CA VAL A 253 9.67 22.88 9.54
C VAL A 253 10.24 23.11 8.15
N PHE A 254 11.08 24.15 8.00
CA PHE A 254 11.73 24.47 6.74
C PHE A 254 12.62 23.32 6.24
N LYS A 255 13.48 22.79 7.12
CA LYS A 255 14.36 21.65 6.83
C LYS A 255 13.58 20.40 6.41
N TYR A 256 12.43 20.14 7.03
CA TYR A 256 11.58 19.01 6.65
C TYR A 256 10.90 19.24 5.30
N LEU A 257 10.43 20.46 5.01
CA LEU A 257 9.83 20.80 3.72
C LEU A 257 10.86 20.80 2.58
N THR A 258 12.11 21.21 2.80
CA THR A 258 13.16 21.16 1.76
C THR A 258 13.51 19.74 1.35
N ASN A 259 13.60 18.85 2.34
CA ASN A 259 14.04 17.48 2.19
C ASN A 259 12.90 16.53 1.82
N LEU A 260 11.69 17.06 1.59
CA LEU A 260 10.54 16.29 1.16
C LEU A 260 10.79 15.71 -0.25
N ASP A 261 10.72 14.38 -0.36
CA ASP A 261 10.84 13.68 -1.63
C ASP A 261 9.55 13.86 -2.44
N ILE A 262 9.66 14.62 -3.52
CA ILE A 262 8.55 14.96 -4.42
C ILE A 262 7.92 13.74 -5.11
N ASN A 263 8.64 12.61 -5.15
CA ASN A 263 8.18 11.38 -5.79
C ASN A 263 7.40 10.47 -4.84
N LYS A 264 7.23 10.85 -3.57
CA LYS A 264 6.41 10.08 -2.62
C LYS A 264 4.93 10.17 -2.96
N SER A 265 4.21 9.12 -2.59
CA SER A 265 2.78 9.01 -2.81
C SER A 265 2.01 10.14 -2.13
N THR A 266 0.97 10.61 -2.81
CA THR A 266 0.00 11.56 -2.24
C THR A 266 -0.87 10.87 -1.20
N GLY A 267 -1.17 11.56 -0.10
CA GLY A 267 -2.02 11.06 0.97
C GLY A 267 -3.50 11.03 0.57
N THR A 268 -4.36 10.76 1.55
CA THR A 268 -5.83 10.81 1.39
C THR A 268 -6.37 12.23 1.23
N ASP A 269 -5.52 13.23 1.48
CA ASP A 269 -5.81 14.66 1.35
C ASP A 269 -5.61 15.18 -0.07
N GLU A 270 -5.14 14.34 -1.02
CA GLU A 270 -4.87 14.71 -2.41
C GLU A 270 -3.83 15.82 -2.59
N VAL A 271 -3.11 16.18 -1.51
CA VAL A 271 -2.03 17.17 -1.49
C VAL A 271 -0.70 16.43 -1.50
N GLY A 272 -0.10 16.34 -2.69
CA GLY A 272 1.15 15.63 -2.87
C GLY A 272 2.37 16.41 -2.33
N PRO A 273 3.49 15.72 -2.05
CA PRO A 273 4.75 16.34 -1.61
C PRO A 273 5.25 17.47 -2.53
N ARG A 274 4.98 17.35 -3.84
CA ARG A 274 5.29 18.39 -4.82
C ARG A 274 4.58 19.71 -4.50
N ILE A 275 3.31 19.66 -4.09
CA ILE A 275 2.54 20.87 -3.73
C ILE A 275 3.06 21.49 -2.45
N SER A 276 3.36 20.67 -1.43
CA SER A 276 3.93 21.16 -0.17
C SER A 276 5.24 21.91 -0.40
N LYS A 277 6.04 21.48 -1.38
CA LYS A 277 7.29 22.14 -1.77
C LYS A 277 7.07 23.43 -2.55
N VAL A 278 6.05 23.51 -3.40
CA VAL A 278 5.69 24.76 -4.11
C VAL A 278 5.10 25.80 -3.14
N SER A 279 4.25 25.36 -2.20
CA SER A 279 3.71 26.23 -1.14
C SER A 279 4.80 26.85 -0.26
N LYS A 280 5.98 26.21 -0.17
CA LYS A 280 7.15 26.70 0.58
C LYS A 280 7.72 28.00 -0.03
N SER A 281 7.87 28.05 -1.35
CA SER A 281 8.44 29.20 -2.06
C SER A 281 7.64 30.49 -1.81
N ILE A 282 6.36 30.36 -1.48
CA ILE A 282 5.45 31.47 -1.21
C ILE A 282 5.61 31.99 0.22
N ASN A 283 5.77 31.11 1.21
CA ASN A 283 6.00 31.52 2.59
C ASN A 283 7.35 32.24 2.77
N GLU A 284 8.38 31.87 1.99
CA GLU A 284 9.64 32.64 1.92
C GLU A 284 9.40 34.08 1.44
N ILE A 285 8.59 34.29 0.41
CA ILE A 285 8.24 35.62 -0.11
C ILE A 285 7.47 36.46 0.92
N LEU A 286 6.53 35.86 1.65
CA LEU A 286 5.75 36.56 2.68
C LEU A 286 6.60 36.95 3.90
N SER A 287 7.58 36.12 4.29
CA SER A 287 8.51 36.44 5.38
C SER A 287 9.56 37.51 5.05
N LEU A 288 9.74 37.83 3.76
CA LEU A 288 10.68 38.87 3.29
C LEU A 288 9.99 40.23 3.07
N VAL A 289 8.66 40.27 3.11
CA VAL A 289 7.83 41.46 2.88
C VAL A 289 7.19 41.98 4.19
N SER A 290 7.40 41.27 5.31
CA SER A 290 7.02 41.68 6.67
C SER A 290 8.23 42.16 7.48
#